data_AF-A0A537D5P1-F1
#
_entry.id   AF-A0A537D5P1-F1
#
_cell.length_a   1.000
_cell.length_b   1.000
_cell.length_c   1.000
_cell.angle_alpha   90.00
_cell.angle_beta   90.00
_cell.angle_gamma   90.00
#
_symmetry.space_group_name_H-M   'P 1'
#
loop_
_entity.id
_entity.type
_entity.pdbx_description
1 polymer ?
#
loop_
_entity_poly.entity_id
_entity_poly.type
_entity_poly.pdbx_seq_one_letter_code
_entity_poly.pdbx_strand_id
1 'polypeptide(L)' 'MSATYRRQIERLFAHSAFYREKLRAAGFDSAAAVGGIENNAALPFTEKDELRKSQAEHPPLGAHAAIDISQAA' A
#
# COMPACT_ATOMS: atom_id res chain seq x y z
N MET A 1 5.90 -20.07 3.94
CA MET A 1 5.34 -18.87 3.26
C MET A 1 4.14 -18.37 4.05
N SER A 2 4.19 -17.17 4.64
CA SER A 2 3.07 -16.66 5.45
C SER A 2 1.90 -16.23 4.55
N ALA A 3 0.75 -16.91 4.63
CA ALA A 3 -0.46 -16.53 3.90
C ALA A 3 -0.94 -15.11 4.25
N THR A 4 -0.60 -14.61 5.45
CA THR A 4 -0.95 -13.27 5.92
C THR A 4 -0.25 -12.18 5.11
N TYR A 5 1.04 -12.35 4.77
CA TYR A 5 1.80 -11.33 4.02
C TYR A 5 1.21 -11.10 2.63
N ARG A 6 0.97 -12.18 1.87
CA ARG A 6 0.38 -12.08 0.53
C ARG A 6 -0.98 -11.40 0.56
N ARG A 7 -1.83 -11.75 1.54
CA ARG A 7 -3.13 -11.10 1.74
C ARG A 7 -3.00 -9.60 2.04
N GLN A 8 -2.00 -9.18 2.80
CA GLN A 8 -1.73 -7.76 3.05
C GLN A 8 -1.37 -7.05 1.75
N ILE A 9 -0.46 -7.59 0.95
CA ILE A 9 -0.07 -7.01 -0.35
C ILE A 9 -1.26 -6.94 -1.32
N GLU A 10 -2.04 -8.02 -1.45
CA GLU A 10 -3.25 -8.04 -2.28
C GLU A 10 -4.23 -6.94 -1.86
N ARG A 11 -4.46 -6.79 -0.55
CA ARG A 11 -5.34 -5.75 -0.01
C ARG A 11 -4.82 -4.34 -0.33
N LEU A 12 -3.50 -4.11 -0.24
CA LEU A 12 -2.91 -2.81 -0.59
C LEU A 12 -3.14 -2.47 -2.06
N PHE A 13 -2.87 -3.42 -2.97
CA PHE A 13 -3.11 -3.22 -4.40
C PHE A 13 -4.59 -2.95 -4.71
N ALA A 14 -5.50 -3.66 -4.05
CA ALA A 14 -6.94 -3.54 -4.27
C ALA A 14 -7.52 -2.24 -3.70
N HIS A 15 -7.14 -1.85 -2.48
CA HIS A 15 -7.86 -0.82 -1.72
C HIS A 15 -7.10 0.50 -1.54
N SER A 16 -5.79 0.56 -1.81
CA SER A 16 -5.03 1.81 -1.72
C SER A 16 -4.48 2.22 -3.07
N ALA A 17 -5.01 3.33 -3.61
CA ALA A 17 -4.43 3.95 -4.81
C ALA A 17 -2.98 4.35 -4.57
N PHE A 18 -2.68 4.93 -3.41
CA PHE A 18 -1.33 5.31 -2.99
C PHE A 18 -0.34 4.14 -3.07
N TYR A 19 -0.62 3.01 -2.42
CA TYR A 19 0.31 1.88 -2.42
C TYR A 19 0.38 1.19 -3.78
N ARG A 20 -0.74 1.09 -4.51
CA ARG A 20 -0.74 0.54 -5.86
C ARG A 20 0.17 1.33 -6.80
N GLU A 21 0.11 2.67 -6.74
CA GLU A 21 0.95 3.55 -7.56
C GLU A 21 2.41 3.49 -7.13
N LYS A 22 2.68 3.58 -5.82
CA LYS A 22 4.04 3.50 -5.27
C LYS A 22 4.74 2.18 -5.61
N LEU A 23 4.02 1.06 -5.52
CA LEU A 23 4.56 -0.27 -5.85
C LEU A 23 4.79 -0.43 -7.36
N ARG A 24 3.89 0.07 -8.21
CA ARG A 24 4.11 0.10 -9.67
C ARG A 24 5.32 0.95 -10.04
N ALA A 25 5.50 2.11 -9.41
CA ALA A 25 6.67 2.96 -9.62
C ALA A 25 7.99 2.29 -9.21
N ALA A 26 7.95 1.35 -8.27
CA ALA A 26 9.08 0.51 -7.87
C ALA A 26 9.25 -0.76 -8.72
N GLY A 27 8.46 -0.94 -9.79
CA GLY A 27 8.56 -2.08 -10.72
C GLY A 27 7.66 -3.28 -10.39
N PHE A 28 6.73 -3.15 -9.43
CA PHE A 28 5.78 -4.22 -9.08
C PHE A 28 4.41 -3.97 -9.72
N ASP A 29 4.17 -4.60 -10.88
CA ASP A 29 2.93 -4.41 -11.64
C ASP A 29 1.69 -5.08 -11.01
N SER A 30 1.89 -6.00 -10.06
CA SER A 30 0.81 -6.72 -9.37
C SER A 30 1.25 -7.22 -7.99
N ALA A 31 0.26 -7.58 -7.16
CA ALA A 31 0.52 -8.23 -5.88
C ALA A 31 1.30 -9.55 -6.03
N ALA A 32 1.06 -10.30 -7.11
CA ALA A 32 1.80 -11.52 -7.41
C ALA A 32 3.29 -11.24 -7.71
N ALA A 33 3.60 -10.11 -8.37
CA ALA A 33 4.97 -9.71 -8.69
C ALA A 33 5.81 -9.37 -7.45
N VAL A 34 5.18 -8.96 -6.34
CA VAL A 34 5.86 -8.75 -5.06
C VAL A 34 6.36 -10.07 -4.47
N GLY A 35 5.64 -11.17 -4.68
CA GLY A 35 6.01 -12.49 -4.17
C GLY A 35 5.81 -12.62 -2.65
N GLY A 36 6.69 -13.38 -1.98
CA GLY A 36 6.60 -13.63 -0.54
C GLY A 36 7.41 -12.66 0.31
N ILE A 37 7.40 -12.90 1.63
CA ILE A 37 8.03 -12.03 2.63
C ILE A 37 9.56 -11.95 2.46
N GLU A 38 10.15 -12.96 1.84
CA GLU A 38 11.55 -12.99 1.43
C GLU A 38 11.95 -11.83 0.51
N ASN A 39 11.00 -11.28 -0.25
CA ASN A 39 11.24 -10.15 -1.16
C ASN A 39 10.98 -8.78 -0.50
N ASN A 40 10.66 -8.74 0.79
CA ASN A 40 10.28 -7.49 1.47
C ASN A 40 11.38 -6.42 1.40
N ALA A 41 12.65 -6.83 1.34
CA ALA A 41 13.78 -5.91 1.20
C ALA A 41 13.84 -5.18 -0.16
N ALA A 42 13.13 -5.66 -1.18
CA ALA A 42 13.02 -5.00 -2.48
C ALA A 42 11.89 -3.95 -2.54
N LEU A 43 11.04 -3.87 -1.51
CA LEU A 43 9.94 -2.91 -1.46
C LEU A 43 10.44 -1.51 -1.07
N PRO A 44 9.86 -0.43 -1.66
CA PRO A 44 10.20 0.92 -1.26
C PRO A 44 9.67 1.23 0.15
N PHE A 45 10.44 2.01 0.92
CA PHE A 45 9.95 2.59 2.17
C PHE A 45 8.85 3.61 1.89
N THR A 46 7.93 3.74 2.85
CA THR A 46 6.91 4.80 2.85
C THR A 46 7.33 5.89 3.81
N GLU A 47 7.49 7.10 3.30
CA GLU A 47 7.95 8.25 4.07
C GLU A 47 6.78 9.03 4.66
N LYS A 48 7.01 9.68 5.80
CA LYS A 48 5.99 10.48 6.49
C LYS A 48 5.46 11.62 5.62
N ASP A 49 6.31 12.21 4.79
CA ASP A 49 5.91 13.32 3.92
C ASP A 49 4.96 12.87 2.80
N GLU A 50 5.12 11.64 2.31
CA GLU A 50 4.18 11.05 1.36
C GLU A 50 2.81 10.85 2.00
N LEU A 51 2.77 10.38 3.26
CA LEU A 51 1.52 10.19 4.00
C LEU A 51 0.82 11.53 4.27
N ARG A 52 1.58 12.56 4.70
CA ARG A 52 1.04 13.91 4.92
C ARG A 52 0.48 14.51 3.64
N LYS A 53 1.21 14.38 2.53
CA LYS A 53 0.75 14.82 1.21
C LYS A 53 -0.52 14.08 0.80
N SER A 54 -0.52 12.75 0.90
CA SER A 54 -1.69 11.93 0.58
C SER A 54 -2.92 12.32 1.41
N GLN A 55 -2.75 12.64 2.69
CA GLN A 55 -3.83 13.10 3.56
C GLN A 55 -4.33 14.51 3.19
N ALA A 56 -3.43 15.43 2.86
CA ALA A 56 -3.78 16.78 2.43
C ALA A 56 -4.54 16.77 1.09
N GLU A 57 -4.16 15.90 0.16
CA GLU A 57 -4.80 15.73 -1.15
C GLU A 57 -6.11 14.94 -1.07
N HIS A 58 -6.22 13.99 -0.14
CA HIS A 58 -7.38 13.10 0.01
C HIS A 58 -7.88 13.04 1.46
N PRO A 59 -8.43 14.13 2.01
CA PRO A 59 -8.92 14.15 3.39
C PRO A 59 -10.09 13.17 3.60
N PRO A 60 -10.32 12.66 4.83
CA PRO A 60 -9.55 12.95 6.04
C PRO A 60 -8.39 11.99 6.32
N LEU A 61 -8.37 10.81 5.70
CA LEU A 61 -7.39 9.75 6.00
C LEU A 61 -6.25 9.64 5.00
N GLY A 62 -6.39 10.21 3.80
CA GLY A 62 -5.47 9.99 2.69
C GLY A 62 -5.77 8.73 1.87
N ALA A 63 -5.31 8.70 0.63
CA ALA A 63 -5.44 7.55 -0.28
C ALA A 63 -4.65 6.30 0.15
N HIS A 64 -3.80 6.43 1.17
CA HIS A 64 -3.03 5.34 1.76
C HIS A 64 -3.82 4.50 2.78
N ALA A 65 -4.94 5.00 3.30
CA ALA A 65 -5.68 4.37 4.39
C ALA A 65 -6.24 2.97 4.06
N ALA A 66 -6.53 2.70 2.78
CA ALA A 66 -7.08 1.43 2.30
C ALA A 66 -8.40 1.02 2.98
N ILE A 67 -9.12 1.97 3.56
CA ILE A 67 -10.45 1.84 4.17
C ILE A 67 -11.23 3.13 3.94
N ASP A 68 -12.54 3.04 4.07
CA ASP A 68 -13.38 4.23 4.20
C ASP A 68 -13.34 4.78 5.64
N ILE A 69 -13.59 6.07 5.81
CA ILE A 69 -13.62 6.72 7.13
C ILE A 69 -14.67 6.11 8.07
N SER A 70 -15.79 5.62 7.54
CA SER A 70 -16.81 4.92 8.33
C SER A 70 -16.31 3.64 9.01
N GLN A 71 -15.17 3.11 8.58
CA GLN A 71 -14.59 1.87 9.10
C GLN A 71 -13.47 2.12 10.14
N ALA A 72 -13.14 3.38 10.43
CA ALA A 72 -12.03 3.74 11.32
C ALA A 72 -12.40 3.80 12.82
N ALA A 73 -13.61 3.34 13.19
CA ALA A 73 -14.16 3.38 14.54
C ALA A 73 -13.59 2.31 15.47
#